data_AF-A0A420TBL2-F1
#
_entry.id   AF-A0A420TBL2-F1
#
_cell.length_a   1.000
_cell.length_b   1.000
_cell.length_c   1.000
_cell.angle_alpha   90.00
_cell.angle_beta   90.00
_cell.angle_gamma   90.00
#
_symmetry.space_group_name_H-M   'P 1'
#
loop_
_entity.id
_entity.type
_entity.pdbx_description
1 polymer ?
#
loop_
_entity_poly.entity_id
_entity_poly.type
_entity_poly.pdbx_seq_one_letter_code
_entity_poly.pdbx_strand_id
1 'polypeptide(L)'
;MESKLKCQLEDARRDVMMASETHADTDRFTISPIGLEFLLITLLRNVHDHPFYSETNQKLDVVRHCRDKSTALRFAAVRDPRRRRFLEISALEEETEALRIIFEVQIRTVKAYDQVLSPDFFPKDTTDRVDLGHRKDMYGLEKRHLDAQIQSLAEDGKTLEILQRILTATRHDMKQMIEVLDEGHGKAIRVFTFVTLFFLPL
;
A
#
# COMPACT_ATOMS: atom_id res chain seq x y z
N MET A 1 15.12 -6.80 -43.27
CA MET A 1 14.16 -7.09 -42.18
C MET A 1 14.51 -6.32 -40.90
N GLU A 2 15.79 -6.20 -40.57
CA GLU A 2 16.29 -5.45 -39.39
C GLU A 2 15.96 -3.95 -39.38
N SER A 3 15.92 -3.29 -40.54
CA SER A 3 15.59 -1.86 -40.63
C SER A 3 14.15 -1.55 -40.21
N LYS A 4 13.22 -2.45 -40.53
CA LYS A 4 11.80 -2.30 -40.19
C LYS A 4 11.55 -2.51 -38.70
N LEU A 5 12.29 -3.45 -38.09
CA LEU A 5 12.26 -3.71 -36.66
C LEU A 5 12.82 -2.52 -35.85
N LYS A 6 13.91 -1.91 -36.32
CA LYS A 6 14.45 -0.67 -35.72
C LYS A 6 13.45 0.48 -35.80
N CYS A 7 12.77 0.65 -36.94
CA CYS A 7 11.78 1.71 -37.09
C CYS A 7 10.58 1.51 -36.14
N GLN A 8 10.10 0.27 -36.01
CA GLN A 8 9.03 -0.07 -35.07
C GLN A 8 9.45 0.08 -33.60
N LEU A 9 10.71 -0.18 -33.27
CA LEU A 9 11.25 0.03 -31.93
C LEU A 9 11.36 1.52 -31.60
N GLU A 10 11.78 2.36 -32.56
CA GLU A 10 11.85 3.81 -32.39
C GLU A 10 10.47 4.45 -32.29
N ASP A 11 9.48 3.93 -33.02
CA ASP A 11 8.09 4.38 -32.91
C ASP A 11 7.48 3.94 -31.57
N ALA A 12 7.70 2.70 -31.13
CA ALA A 12 7.27 2.24 -29.81
C ALA A 12 7.94 3.01 -28.67
N ARG A 13 9.22 3.38 -28.81
CA ARG A 13 9.93 4.25 -27.87
C ARG A 13 9.29 5.64 -27.81
N ARG A 14 8.93 6.21 -28.96
CA ARG A 14 8.21 7.49 -29.05
C ARG A 14 6.85 7.40 -28.36
N ASP A 15 6.11 6.33 -28.59
CA ASP A 15 4.79 6.14 -27.98
C ASP A 15 4.85 5.95 -26.47
N VAL A 16 5.87 5.23 -25.96
CA VAL A 16 6.12 5.10 -24.52
C VAL A 16 6.53 6.44 -23.90
N MET A 17 7.31 7.27 -24.62
CA MET A 17 7.64 8.65 -24.21
C MET A 17 6.39 9.55 -24.14
N MET A 18 5.41 9.33 -25.02
CA MET A 18 4.20 10.15 -25.09
C MET A 18 3.08 9.68 -24.14
N ALA A 19 3.15 8.45 -23.62
CA ALA A 19 2.08 7.85 -22.83
C ALA A 19 2.06 8.27 -21.34
N SER A 20 3.08 8.97 -20.82
CA SER A 20 3.14 9.25 -19.37
C SER A 20 2.40 10.52 -18.92
N GLU A 21 1.94 11.40 -19.82
CA GLU A 21 1.25 12.64 -19.43
C GLU A 21 0.14 13.03 -20.41
N THR A 22 -1.01 12.34 -20.33
CA THR A 22 -2.26 12.92 -20.85
C THR A 22 -2.94 13.70 -19.73
N HIS A 23 -2.63 14.98 -19.61
CA HIS A 23 -3.62 16.06 -19.53
C HIS A 23 -2.96 17.44 -19.38
N ALA A 24 -3.28 18.32 -20.35
CA ALA A 24 -3.11 19.77 -20.33
C ALA A 24 -1.67 20.31 -20.31
N ASP A 25 -1.08 20.52 -21.48
CA ASP A 25 -0.89 21.85 -22.09
C ASP A 25 0.03 21.72 -23.32
N THR A 26 -0.42 22.20 -24.47
CA THR A 26 0.06 21.76 -25.79
C THR A 26 1.19 22.63 -26.35
N ASP A 27 2.22 23.00 -25.57
CA ASP A 27 3.23 23.90 -26.16
C ASP A 27 4.70 23.84 -25.72
N ARG A 28 5.12 22.93 -24.85
CA ARG A 28 6.57 22.67 -24.65
C ARG A 28 6.87 21.22 -24.32
N PHE A 29 7.00 20.39 -25.34
CA PHE A 29 7.59 19.06 -25.19
C PHE A 29 9.10 19.20 -24.98
N THR A 30 9.55 19.27 -23.72
CA THR A 30 10.95 19.02 -23.41
C THR A 30 11.18 17.52 -23.53
N ILE A 31 11.63 17.08 -24.71
CA ILE A 31 12.10 15.72 -24.94
C ILE A 31 13.36 15.55 -24.10
N SER A 32 13.21 15.14 -22.84
CA SER A 32 14.33 14.80 -21.98
C SER A 32 14.76 13.37 -22.28
N PRO A 33 16.05 13.08 -22.45
CA PRO A 33 16.51 11.71 -22.62
C PRO A 33 16.11 10.87 -21.41
N ILE A 34 15.27 9.86 -21.63
CA ILE A 34 14.86 8.90 -20.60
C ILE A 34 15.97 7.86 -20.42
N GLY A 35 16.44 7.73 -19.18
CA GLY A 35 17.43 6.73 -18.76
C GLY A 35 16.82 5.38 -18.46
N LEU A 36 17.69 4.38 -18.35
CA LEU A 36 17.32 3.06 -17.82
C LEU A 36 16.87 3.18 -16.36
N GLU A 37 17.47 4.10 -15.63
CA GLU A 37 17.18 4.48 -14.25
C GLU A 37 15.72 4.94 -14.13
N PHE A 38 15.27 5.84 -15.00
CA PHE A 38 13.88 6.27 -15.05
C PHE A 38 12.89 5.12 -15.36
N LEU A 39 13.25 4.23 -16.28
CA LEU A 39 12.44 3.04 -16.58
C LEU A 39 12.35 2.11 -15.38
N LEU A 40 13.45 1.90 -14.65
CA LEU A 40 13.48 1.12 -13.43
C LEU A 40 12.59 1.74 -12.34
N ILE A 41 12.62 3.05 -12.15
CA ILE A 41 11.72 3.75 -11.22
C ILE A 41 10.25 3.49 -11.61
N THR A 42 9.94 3.64 -12.90
CA THR A 42 8.57 3.45 -13.40
C THR A 42 8.10 2.00 -13.22
N LEU A 43 8.98 1.03 -13.44
CA LEU A 43 8.68 -0.39 -13.21
C LEU A 43 8.50 -0.69 -11.72
N LEU A 44 9.41 -0.20 -10.87
CA LEU A 44 9.30 -0.35 -9.42
C LEU A 44 7.99 0.22 -8.93
N ARG A 45 7.65 1.44 -9.35
CA ARG A 45 6.36 2.07 -9.03
C ARG A 45 5.18 1.22 -9.48
N ASN A 46 5.17 0.74 -10.73
CA ASN A 46 4.06 -0.10 -11.23
C ASN A 46 3.90 -1.39 -10.42
N VAL A 47 5.00 -2.03 -10.01
CA VAL A 47 4.96 -3.23 -9.17
C VAL A 47 4.41 -2.90 -7.77
N HIS A 48 4.70 -1.72 -7.23
CA HIS A 48 4.19 -1.27 -5.93
C HIS A 48 2.70 -0.91 -5.99
N ASP A 49 2.29 -0.13 -6.99
CA ASP A 49 0.91 0.34 -7.15
C ASP A 49 -0.04 -0.80 -7.56
N HIS A 50 0.49 -1.86 -8.18
CA HIS A 50 -0.29 -2.97 -8.74
C HIS A 50 0.27 -4.34 -8.35
N PRO A 51 0.17 -4.76 -7.07
CA PRO A 51 0.45 -6.13 -6.71
C PRO A 51 -0.52 -7.06 -7.45
N PHE A 52 0.03 -8.02 -8.19
CA PHE A 52 -0.76 -8.99 -8.94
C PHE A 52 -1.48 -9.94 -7.97
N TYR A 53 -2.81 -9.89 -7.97
CA TYR A 53 -3.61 -10.91 -7.28
C TYR A 53 -3.80 -12.11 -8.21
N SER A 54 -3.17 -13.24 -7.84
CA SER A 54 -3.00 -14.42 -8.70
C SER A 54 -4.31 -15.08 -9.15
N GLU A 55 -5.45 -14.79 -8.52
CA GLU A 55 -6.71 -15.49 -8.78
C GLU A 55 -7.67 -14.75 -9.72
N THR A 56 -7.55 -13.43 -9.90
CA THR A 56 -8.55 -12.64 -10.64
C THR A 56 -8.01 -11.72 -11.73
N ASN A 57 -6.70 -11.67 -11.99
CA ASN A 57 -6.08 -10.72 -12.93
C ASN A 57 -6.50 -9.25 -12.72
N GLN A 58 -7.07 -8.93 -11.55
CA GLN A 58 -7.51 -7.59 -11.20
C GLN A 58 -6.42 -6.89 -10.39
N LYS A 59 -6.24 -5.60 -10.68
CA LYS A 59 -5.37 -4.73 -9.91
C LYS A 59 -5.91 -4.60 -8.49
N LEU A 60 -5.12 -5.01 -7.51
CA LEU A 60 -5.50 -4.92 -6.10
C LEU A 60 -4.88 -3.65 -5.50
N ASP A 61 -5.71 -2.65 -5.23
CA ASP A 61 -5.35 -1.57 -4.33
C ASP A 61 -5.43 -2.10 -2.89
N VAL A 62 -4.27 -2.36 -2.30
CA VAL A 62 -4.12 -2.98 -0.98
C VAL A 62 -4.74 -2.09 0.10
N VAL A 63 -4.51 -0.77 0.03
CA VAL A 63 -4.99 0.19 1.04
C VAL A 63 -6.52 0.25 0.98
N ARG A 64 -7.08 0.34 -0.22
CA ARG A 64 -8.53 0.31 -0.42
C ARG A 64 -9.14 -1.02 0.02
N HIS A 65 -8.50 -2.15 -0.27
CA HIS A 65 -8.96 -3.46 0.17
C HIS A 65 -9.02 -3.56 1.70
N CYS A 66 -7.96 -3.15 2.39
CA CYS A 66 -7.93 -3.11 3.85
C CYS A 66 -9.02 -2.19 4.41
N ARG A 67 -9.23 -1.02 3.79
CA ARG A 67 -10.28 -0.08 4.17
C ARG A 67 -11.67 -0.70 4.03
N ASP A 68 -11.97 -1.32 2.90
CA ASP A 68 -13.27 -1.93 2.64
C ASP A 68 -13.52 -3.08 3.62
N LYS A 69 -12.52 -3.95 3.84
CA LYS A 69 -12.59 -5.06 4.82
C LYS A 69 -12.80 -4.53 6.25
N SER A 70 -12.08 -3.47 6.65
CA SER A 70 -12.22 -2.84 7.96
C SER A 70 -13.62 -2.26 8.17
N THR A 71 -14.16 -1.53 7.18
CA THR A 71 -15.52 -0.99 7.29
C THR A 71 -16.57 -2.10 7.40
N ALA A 72 -16.47 -3.13 6.56
CA ALA A 72 -17.39 -4.28 6.59
C ALA A 72 -17.35 -5.01 7.93
N LEU A 73 -16.15 -5.27 8.47
CA LEU A 73 -15.97 -5.90 9.77
C LEU A 73 -16.50 -5.04 10.92
N ARG A 74 -16.31 -3.72 10.88
CA ARG A 74 -16.86 -2.81 11.88
C ARG A 74 -18.38 -2.84 11.90
N PHE A 75 -19.03 -2.78 10.73
CA PHE A 75 -20.49 -2.89 10.65
C PHE A 75 -20.99 -4.25 11.13
N ALA A 76 -20.28 -5.33 10.78
CA ALA A 76 -20.62 -6.67 11.24
C ALA A 76 -20.45 -6.83 12.77
N ALA A 77 -19.39 -6.25 13.35
CA ALA A 77 -19.11 -6.30 14.78
C ALA A 77 -20.20 -5.62 15.63
N VAL A 78 -20.71 -4.47 15.17
CA VAL A 78 -21.81 -3.76 15.84
C VAL A 78 -23.12 -4.56 15.79
N ARG A 79 -23.38 -5.26 14.68
CA ARG A 79 -24.63 -6.00 14.48
C ARG A 79 -24.65 -7.37 15.17
N ASP A 80 -23.50 -8.05 15.22
CA ASP A 80 -23.38 -9.43 15.68
C ASP A 80 -22.02 -9.64 16.39
N PRO A 81 -21.90 -9.21 17.67
CA PRO A 81 -20.67 -9.31 18.44
C PRO A 81 -20.39 -10.77 18.82
N ARG A 82 -19.77 -11.50 17.90
CA ARG A 82 -19.34 -12.90 18.10
C ARG A 82 -17.82 -12.98 18.22
N ARG A 83 -17.36 -13.98 18.98
CA ARG A 83 -15.94 -14.33 19.10
C ARG A 83 -15.23 -14.54 17.75
N ARG A 84 -15.95 -15.04 16.73
CA ARG A 84 -15.42 -15.16 15.37
C ARG A 84 -15.07 -13.80 14.75
N ARG A 85 -15.94 -12.80 14.89
CA ARG A 85 -15.71 -11.44 14.37
C ARG A 85 -14.53 -10.76 15.08
N PHE A 86 -14.36 -11.06 16.37
CA PHE A 86 -13.18 -10.65 17.13
C PHE A 86 -11.86 -11.20 16.58
N LEU A 87 -11.84 -12.47 16.19
CA LEU A 87 -10.67 -13.05 15.54
C LEU A 87 -10.43 -12.44 14.15
N GLU A 88 -11.48 -12.20 13.37
CA GLU A 88 -11.37 -11.56 12.05
C GLU A 88 -10.82 -10.12 12.12
N ILE A 89 -11.24 -9.33 13.12
CA ILE A 89 -10.70 -7.98 13.35
C ILE A 89 -9.25 -8.03 13.83
N SER A 90 -8.90 -8.97 14.71
CA SER A 90 -7.53 -9.15 15.19
C SER A 90 -6.58 -9.56 14.06
N ALA A 91 -7.03 -10.45 13.17
CA ALA A 91 -6.27 -10.84 11.99
C ALA A 91 -6.05 -9.65 11.04
N LEU A 92 -7.07 -8.81 10.82
CA LEU A 92 -6.91 -7.61 10.00
C LEU A 92 -5.98 -6.58 10.65
N GLU A 93 -5.99 -6.44 11.97
CA GLU A 93 -5.04 -5.58 12.70
C GLU A 93 -3.59 -6.03 12.46
N GLU A 94 -3.32 -7.34 12.54
CA GLU A 94 -2.00 -7.92 12.25
C GLU A 94 -1.60 -7.75 10.78
N GLU A 95 -2.52 -8.01 9.84
CA GLU A 95 -2.30 -7.77 8.40
C GLU A 95 -1.92 -6.30 8.14
N THR A 96 -2.62 -5.34 8.76
CA THR A 96 -2.33 -3.90 8.57
C THR A 96 -1.00 -3.49 9.18
N GLU A 97 -0.58 -4.08 10.30
CA GLU A 97 0.74 -3.82 10.89
C GLU A 97 1.86 -4.38 10.00
N ALA A 98 1.68 -5.59 9.45
CA ALA A 98 2.63 -6.17 8.52
C ALA A 98 2.79 -5.29 7.25
N LEU A 99 1.68 -4.79 6.71
CA LEU A 99 1.70 -3.87 5.56
C LEU A 99 2.41 -2.55 5.88
N ARG A 100 2.24 -2.01 7.09
CA ARG A 100 2.93 -0.81 7.55
C ARG A 100 4.45 -0.99 7.52
N ILE A 101 4.95 -2.14 7.99
CA ILE A 101 6.38 -2.48 7.96
C ILE A 101 6.88 -2.56 6.52
N ILE A 102 6.11 -3.19 5.62
CA ILE A 102 6.46 -3.28 4.21
C ILE A 102 6.59 -1.89 3.57
N PHE A 103 5.62 -1.00 3.80
CA PHE A 103 5.67 0.38 3.28
C PHE A 103 6.87 1.16 3.83
N GLU A 104 7.22 0.97 5.10
CA GLU A 104 8.40 1.60 5.68
C GLU A 104 9.69 1.11 4.99
N VAL A 105 9.79 -0.19 4.71
CA VAL A 105 10.92 -0.75 3.93
C VAL A 105 10.94 -0.17 2.53
N GLN A 106 9.80 -0.13 1.84
CA GLN A 106 9.70 0.42 0.48
C GLN A 106 10.14 1.88 0.42
N ILE A 107 9.68 2.73 1.34
CA ILE A 107 10.11 4.14 1.44
C ILE A 107 11.63 4.22 1.63
N ARG A 108 12.21 3.38 2.49
CA ARG A 108 13.67 3.35 2.70
C ARG A 108 14.41 2.91 1.43
N THR A 109 13.89 1.92 0.70
CA THR A 109 14.47 1.45 -0.56
C THR A 109 14.44 2.54 -1.63
N VAL A 110 13.31 3.24 -1.80
CA VAL A 110 13.19 4.34 -2.76
C VAL A 110 14.15 5.48 -2.40
N LYS A 111 14.29 5.82 -1.11
CA LYS A 111 15.27 6.82 -0.65
C LYS A 111 16.72 6.39 -0.87
N ALA A 112 17.04 5.11 -0.65
CA ALA A 112 18.38 4.59 -0.95
C ALA A 112 18.66 4.64 -2.46
N TYR A 113 17.65 4.36 -3.27
CA TYR A 113 17.76 4.46 -4.72
C TYR A 113 17.97 5.92 -5.18
N ASP A 114 17.24 6.88 -4.62
CA ASP A 114 17.46 8.32 -4.83
C ASP A 114 18.89 8.75 -4.50
N GLN A 115 19.44 8.25 -3.38
CA GLN A 115 20.82 8.53 -3.00
C GLN A 115 21.83 8.01 -4.03
N VAL A 116 21.68 6.77 -4.50
CA VAL A 116 22.58 6.18 -5.51
C VAL A 116 22.47 6.90 -6.85
N LEU A 117 21.26 7.37 -7.17
CA LEU A 117 20.99 8.13 -8.37
C LEU A 117 21.52 9.57 -8.30
N SER A 118 21.72 10.13 -7.12
CA SER A 118 22.22 11.50 -6.99
C SER A 118 23.56 11.69 -7.73
N PRO A 119 23.69 12.73 -8.60
CA PRO A 119 24.95 13.06 -9.27
C PRO A 119 26.11 13.31 -8.30
N ASP A 120 25.80 13.68 -7.06
CA ASP A 120 26.79 13.95 -6.02
C ASP A 120 27.24 12.69 -5.25
N PHE A 121 26.66 11.51 -5.53
CA PHE A 121 26.97 10.28 -4.81
C PHE A 121 28.36 9.73 -5.15
N PHE A 122 28.76 9.80 -6.42
CA PHE A 122 30.07 9.30 -6.87
C PHE A 122 31.15 10.39 -6.78
N PRO A 123 32.39 10.04 -6.39
CA PRO A 123 33.48 11.01 -6.33
C PRO A 123 33.76 11.63 -7.72
N LYS A 124 33.86 12.96 -7.74
CA LYS A 124 34.11 13.75 -8.96
C LYS A 124 35.45 13.45 -9.62
N ASP A 125 36.40 12.92 -8.84
CA ASP A 125 37.75 12.57 -9.32
C ASP A 125 37.78 11.27 -10.15
N THR A 126 36.72 10.46 -10.05
CA THR A 126 36.64 9.13 -10.69
C THR A 126 35.69 9.08 -11.89
N THR A 127 34.93 10.15 -12.14
CA THR A 127 33.82 10.16 -13.10
C THR A 127 34.10 11.17 -14.22
N ASP A 128 33.86 10.79 -15.48
CA ASP A 128 34.00 11.70 -16.61
C ASP A 128 33.06 12.91 -16.46
N ARG A 129 33.56 14.10 -16.81
CA ARG A 129 32.80 15.36 -16.70
C ARG A 129 31.60 15.39 -17.65
N VAL A 130 31.70 14.72 -18.80
CA VAL A 130 30.62 14.61 -19.78
C VAL A 130 29.49 13.73 -19.22
N ASP A 131 29.84 12.56 -18.68
CA ASP A 131 28.88 11.65 -18.06
C ASP A 131 28.19 12.27 -16.82
N LEU A 132 28.94 13.01 -16.00
CA LEU A 132 28.38 13.72 -14.85
C LEU A 132 27.37 14.81 -15.27
N GLY A 133 27.63 15.50 -16.39
CA GLY A 133 26.71 16.46 -16.98
C GLY A 133 25.40 15.80 -17.42
N HIS A 134 25.50 14.72 -18.20
CA HIS A 134 24.33 13.95 -18.64
C HIS A 134 23.52 13.39 -17.47
N ARG A 135 24.20 12.84 -16.44
CA ARG A 135 23.55 12.33 -15.23
C ARG A 135 22.75 13.41 -14.52
N LYS A 136 23.30 14.62 -14.39
CA LYS A 136 22.64 15.76 -13.73
C LYS A 136 21.39 16.21 -14.49
N ASP A 137 21.44 16.22 -15.82
CA ASP A 137 20.31 16.60 -16.66
C ASP A 137 19.15 15.60 -16.52
N MET A 138 19.45 14.30 -16.44
CA MET A 138 18.45 13.24 -16.29
C MET A 138 17.87 13.14 -14.88
N TYR A 139 18.70 13.36 -13.86
CA TYR A 139 18.31 13.24 -12.46
C TYR A 139 17.16 14.18 -12.08
N GLY A 140 17.03 15.34 -12.74
CA GLY A 140 15.95 16.29 -12.47
C GLY A 140 14.55 15.68 -12.66
N LEU A 141 14.36 14.86 -13.69
CA LEU A 141 13.08 14.18 -13.95
C LEU A 141 12.87 13.00 -12.99
N GLU A 142 13.92 12.18 -12.81
CA GLU A 142 13.89 11.01 -11.94
C GLU A 142 13.60 11.39 -10.49
N LYS A 143 14.23 12.46 -10.00
CA LYS A 143 14.01 12.98 -8.65
C LYS A 143 12.56 13.38 -8.43
N ARG A 144 11.93 14.08 -9.38
CA ARG A 144 10.51 14.44 -9.29
C ARG A 144 9.63 13.19 -9.19
N HIS A 145 9.95 12.15 -9.96
CA HIS A 145 9.19 10.90 -9.94
C HIS A 145 9.39 10.14 -8.61
N LEU A 146 10.61 10.11 -8.09
CA LEU A 146 10.94 9.51 -6.79
C LEU A 146 10.27 10.25 -5.64
N ASP A 147 10.32 11.57 -5.63
CA ASP A 147 9.66 12.41 -4.63
C ASP A 147 8.14 12.17 -4.62
N ALA A 148 7.52 12.10 -5.81
CA ALA A 148 6.10 11.78 -5.94
C ALA A 148 5.78 10.35 -5.42
N GLN A 149 6.64 9.37 -5.70
CA GLN A 149 6.47 8.00 -5.20
C GLN A 149 6.61 7.93 -3.67
N ILE A 150 7.60 8.61 -3.10
CA ILE A 150 7.79 8.70 -1.64
C ILE A 150 6.57 9.35 -0.98
N GLN A 151 6.04 10.42 -1.59
CA GLN A 151 4.85 11.09 -1.09
C GLN A 151 3.63 10.17 -1.11
N SER A 152 3.38 9.47 -2.22
CA SER A 152 2.28 8.51 -2.34
C SER A 152 2.37 7.41 -1.28
N LEU A 153 3.54 6.77 -1.14
CA LEU A 153 3.76 5.73 -0.13
C LEU A 153 3.57 6.25 1.30
N ALA A 154 3.94 7.52 1.57
CA ALA A 154 3.74 8.13 2.87
C ALA A 154 2.27 8.45 3.16
N GLU A 155 1.50 8.85 2.15
CA GLU A 155 0.05 9.06 2.25
C GLU A 155 -0.70 7.74 2.51
N ASP A 156 -0.31 6.68 1.80
CA ASP A 156 -0.83 5.32 1.99
C ASP A 156 -0.47 4.78 3.39
N GLY A 157 0.76 5.00 3.84
CA GLY A 157 1.20 4.65 5.20
C GLY A 157 0.39 5.35 6.29
N LYS A 158 0.10 6.65 6.14
CA LYS A 158 -0.77 7.38 7.06
C LYS A 158 -2.20 6.84 7.06
N THR A 159 -2.70 6.46 5.89
CA THR A 159 -4.05 5.88 5.77
C THR A 159 -4.14 4.56 6.52
N LEU A 160 -3.13 3.69 6.39
CA LEU A 160 -3.05 2.44 7.16
C LEU A 160 -2.94 2.69 8.66
N GLU A 161 -2.16 3.69 9.10
CA GLU A 161 -2.05 4.04 10.52
C GLU A 161 -3.40 4.46 11.11
N ILE A 162 -4.17 5.28 10.39
CA ILE A 162 -5.53 5.66 10.78
C ILE A 162 -6.42 4.42 10.87
N LEU A 163 -6.33 3.53 9.88
CA LEU A 163 -7.13 2.30 9.84
C LEU A 163 -6.82 1.37 11.01
N GLN A 164 -5.54 1.23 11.36
CA GLN A 164 -5.07 0.44 12.48
C GLN A 164 -5.64 0.96 13.79
N ARG A 165 -5.58 2.29 14.04
CA ARG A 165 -6.18 2.90 15.23
C ARG A 165 -7.67 2.61 15.34
N ILE A 166 -8.40 2.67 14.22
CA ILE A 166 -9.83 2.33 14.16
C ILE A 166 -10.06 0.85 14.49
N LEU A 167 -9.23 -0.06 13.96
CA LEU A 167 -9.34 -1.49 14.23
C LEU A 167 -9.05 -1.83 15.69
N THR A 168 -8.01 -1.24 16.28
CA THR A 168 -7.67 -1.43 17.69
C THR A 168 -8.81 -0.93 18.60
N ALA A 169 -9.42 0.22 18.30
CA ALA A 169 -10.59 0.72 19.03
C ALA A 169 -11.79 -0.24 18.88
N THR A 170 -12.10 -0.65 17.65
CA THR A 170 -13.20 -1.59 17.37
C THR A 170 -13.00 -2.93 18.07
N ARG A 171 -11.76 -3.42 18.15
CA ARG A 171 -11.40 -4.65 18.88
C ARG A 171 -11.64 -4.49 20.37
N HIS A 172 -11.29 -3.34 20.95
CA HIS A 172 -11.53 -3.04 22.35
C HIS A 172 -13.02 -2.99 22.68
N ASP A 173 -13.81 -2.25 21.89
CA ASP A 173 -15.26 -2.15 22.06
C ASP A 173 -15.94 -3.51 21.97
N MET A 174 -15.55 -4.33 20.99
CA MET A 174 -16.13 -5.66 20.82
C MET A 174 -15.72 -6.62 21.94
N LYS A 175 -14.52 -6.49 22.51
CA LYS A 175 -14.12 -7.25 23.70
C LYS A 175 -15.07 -6.96 24.87
N GLN A 176 -15.35 -5.69 25.12
CA GLN A 176 -16.28 -5.28 26.17
C GLN A 176 -17.70 -5.79 25.92
N MET A 177 -18.19 -5.72 24.68
CA MET A 177 -19.52 -6.24 24.35
C MET A 177 -19.63 -7.75 24.57
N ILE A 178 -18.60 -8.52 24.21
CA ILE A 178 -18.56 -9.97 24.44
C ILE A 178 -18.56 -10.28 25.94
N GLU A 179 -17.78 -9.54 26.74
CA GLU A 179 -17.74 -9.71 28.21
C GLU A 179 -19.12 -9.45 28.85
N VAL A 180 -19.84 -8.41 28.42
CA VAL A 180 -21.20 -8.12 28.90
C VAL A 180 -22.20 -9.21 28.50
N LEU A 181 -22.09 -9.74 27.28
CA LEU A 181 -22.94 -10.85 26.81
C LEU A 181 -22.69 -12.13 27.61
N ASP A 182 -21.43 -12.45 27.88
CA ASP A 182 -21.04 -13.60 28.69
C ASP A 182 -21.50 -13.45 30.16
N GLU A 183 -21.47 -12.24 30.72
CA GLU A 183 -22.07 -11.97 32.04
C GLU A 183 -23.59 -12.20 32.05
N GLY A 184 -24.29 -11.77 31.00
CA GLY A 184 -25.71 -12.03 30.80
C GLY A 184 -26.04 -13.53 30.75
N HIS A 185 -25.26 -14.31 29.99
CA HIS A 185 -25.37 -15.77 29.99
C HIS A 185 -25.09 -16.37 31.37
N GLY A 186 -24.09 -15.88 32.08
CA GLY A 186 -23.79 -16.30 33.45
C GLY A 186 -24.96 -16.10 34.40
N LYS A 187 -25.68 -14.98 34.30
CA LYS A 187 -26.89 -14.72 35.08
C LYS A 187 -28.03 -15.68 34.72
N ALA A 188 -28.23 -15.96 33.43
CA ALA A 188 -29.25 -16.90 32.97
C ALA A 188 -28.99 -18.33 33.47
N ILE A 189 -27.73 -18.79 33.42
CA ILE A 189 -27.31 -20.09 33.95
C ILE A 189 -27.62 -20.18 35.45
N ARG A 190 -27.31 -19.13 36.23
CA ARG A 190 -27.62 -19.09 37.68
C ARG A 190 -29.12 -19.20 37.93
N VAL A 191 -29.95 -18.45 37.20
CA VAL A 191 -31.42 -18.53 37.33
C VAL A 191 -31.92 -19.93 36.99
N PHE A 192 -31.44 -20.52 35.89
CA PHE A 192 -31.79 -21.89 35.50
C PHE A 192 -31.39 -22.92 36.56
N THR A 193 -30.19 -22.81 37.13
CA THR A 193 -29.73 -23.71 38.20
C THR A 193 -30.57 -23.57 39.46
N PHE A 194 -30.94 -22.35 39.87
CA PHE A 194 -31.85 -22.16 41.01
C PHE A 194 -33.20 -22.84 40.76
N VAL A 195 -33.84 -22.57 39.62
CA VAL A 195 -35.12 -23.20 39.25
C VAL A 195 -34.99 -24.74 39.28
N THR A 196 -33.95 -25.28 38.64
CA THR A 196 -33.71 -26.73 38.58
C THR A 196 -33.51 -27.32 39.98
N LEU A 197 -32.75 -26.69 40.87
CA LEU A 197 -32.51 -27.17 42.23
C LEU A 197 -33.78 -27.26 43.07
N PHE A 198 -34.75 -26.36 42.87
CA PHE A 198 -36.01 -26.39 43.61
C PHE A 198 -37.02 -27.38 43.02
N PHE A 199 -37.07 -27.54 41.69
CA PHE A 199 -38.09 -28.34 41.03
C PHE A 199 -37.69 -29.79 40.69
N LEU A 200 -36.39 -30.11 40.66
CA LEU A 200 -35.92 -31.47 40.31
C LEU A 200 -35.97 -32.49 41.48
N PRO A 201 -35.84 -32.12 42.77
CA PRO A 201 -36.04 -33.05 43.89
C PRO A 201 -37.50 -33.18 44.36
N LEU A 202 -38.45 -32.45 43.75
CA LEU A 202 -39.91 -32.56 43.94
C LEU A 202 -40.50 -33.57 42.94
#